data_AF-A0A2Z2KXB0-F1
#
_entry.id   AF-A0A2Z2KXB0-F1
#
_cell.length_a   1.000
_cell.length_b   1.000
_cell.length_c   1.000
_cell.angle_alpha   90.00
_cell.angle_beta   90.00
_cell.angle_gamma   90.00
#
_symmetry.space_group_name_H-M   'P 1'
#
loop_
_entity.id
_entity.type
_entity.pdbx_description
1 polymer ?
#
loop_
_entity_poly.entity_id
_entity_poly.type
_entity_poly.pdbx_seq_one_letter_code
_entity_poly.pdbx_strand_id
1 'polypeptide(L)' 'MNLEGLPSLLIQVGDAEVLLSDAERLAQQARLAGVEVTLEVWEDMWSAFQLLAAILPEARQAIANIGGFVRRVIGK' A
#
# COMPACT_ATOMS: atom_id res chain seq x y z
N MET A 1 -0.67 10.65 -16.19
CA MET A 1 -1.64 10.69 -15.08
C MET A 1 -1.25 11.87 -14.21
N ASN A 2 -2.14 12.83 -13.95
CA ASN A 2 -1.83 13.92 -13.04
C ASN A 2 -2.06 13.44 -11.60
N LEU A 3 -1.03 13.45 -10.77
CA LEU A 3 -1.05 13.01 -9.37
C LEU A 3 -0.64 14.13 -8.40
N GLU A 4 -0.45 15.35 -8.91
CA GLU A 4 -0.08 16.51 -8.10
C GLU A 4 -1.20 16.85 -7.12
N GLY A 5 -0.82 17.23 -5.89
CA GLY A 5 -1.76 17.65 -4.85
C GLY A 5 -2.51 16.51 -4.16
N LEU A 6 -2.22 15.24 -4.47
CA LEU A 6 -2.74 14.11 -3.69
C LEU A 6 -2.15 14.08 -2.27
N PRO A 7 -2.90 13.56 -1.28
CA PRO A 7 -2.37 13.33 0.07
C PRO A 7 -1.33 12.21 0.06
N SER A 8 -0.61 12.04 1.18
CA SER A 8 0.28 10.89 1.38
C SER A 8 -0.43 9.57 1.05
N LEU A 9 0.29 8.66 0.39
CA LEU A 9 -0.25 7.38 -0.04
C LEU A 9 0.45 6.22 0.66
N LEU A 10 -0.36 5.26 1.11
CA LEU A 10 0.07 3.90 1.42
C LEU A 10 -0.44 2.98 0.30
N ILE A 11 0.46 2.26 -0.34
CA ILE A 11 0.16 1.27 -1.37
C ILE A 11 0.66 -0.08 -0.86
N GLN A 12 -0.24 -1.06 -0.72
CA GLN A 12 0.09 -2.44 -0.38
C GLN A 12 -0.23 -3.34 -1.55
N VAL A 13 0.70 -4.21 -1.92
CA VAL A 13 0.56 -5.16 -3.02
C VAL A 13 1.30 -6.45 -2.69
N GLY A 14 0.81 -7.58 -3.17
CA GLY A 14 1.55 -8.84 -3.08
C GLY A 14 2.46 -9.04 -4.29
N ASP A 15 3.56 -9.79 -4.14
CA ASP A 15 4.43 -10.10 -5.28
C ASP A 15 3.92 -11.26 -6.15
N ALA A 16 3.05 -12.13 -5.61
CA ALA A 16 2.29 -13.14 -6.33
C ALA A 16 0.99 -12.56 -6.93
N GLU A 17 1.03 -11.30 -7.40
CA GLU A 17 -0.10 -10.57 -7.97
C GLU A 17 0.26 -9.95 -9.33
N VAL A 18 -0.65 -10.09 -10.31
CA VAL A 18 -0.46 -9.53 -11.66
C VAL A 18 -0.39 -8.00 -11.69
N LEU A 19 -0.83 -7.32 -10.62
CA LEU A 19 -0.85 -5.87 -10.49
C LEU A 19 0.37 -5.30 -9.75
N LEU A 20 1.38 -6.12 -9.42
CA LEU A 20 2.63 -5.64 -8.81
C LEU A 20 3.24 -4.46 -9.58
N SER A 21 3.41 -4.61 -10.89
CA SER A 21 3.98 -3.56 -11.74
C SER A 21 3.13 -2.29 -11.79
N ASP A 22 1.81 -2.42 -11.62
CA ASP A 22 0.90 -1.27 -11.58
C ASP A 22 1.05 -0.50 -10.26
N ALA A 23 1.18 -1.20 -9.14
CA ALA A 23 1.46 -0.61 -7.83
C ALA A 23 2.81 0.11 -7.82
N GLU A 24 3.87 -0.52 -8.35
CA GLU A 24 5.20 0.08 -8.47
C GLU A 24 5.18 1.34 -9.36
N ARG A 25 4.49 1.27 -10.50
CA ARG A 25 4.34 2.41 -11.42
C ARG A 25 3.56 3.55 -10.77
N LEU A 26 2.47 3.26 -10.07
CA LEU A 26 1.71 4.29 -9.32
C LEU A 26 2.61 4.95 -8.28
N ALA A 27 3.34 4.16 -7.49
CA ALA A 27 4.23 4.68 -6.46
C ALA A 27 5.32 5.58 -7.05
N GLN A 28 5.94 5.16 -8.16
CA GLN A 28 6.95 5.95 -8.85
C GLN A 28 6.38 7.28 -9.37
N GLN A 29 5.24 7.24 -10.06
CA GLN A 29 4.64 8.45 -10.64
C GLN A 29 4.16 9.42 -9.55
N ALA A 30 3.59 8.92 -8.45
CA ALA A 30 3.18 9.74 -7.32
C ALA A 30 4.40 10.43 -6.65
N ARG A 31 5.50 9.71 -6.45
CA ARG A 31 6.76 10.30 -5.94
C ARG A 31 7.29 11.41 -6.85
N LEU A 32 7.26 11.20 -8.17
CA LEU A 32 7.67 12.22 -9.14
C LEU A 32 6.77 13.47 -9.11
N ALA A 33 5.49 13.30 -8.76
CA ALA A 33 4.54 14.40 -8.56
C ALA A 33 4.65 15.08 -7.17
N GLY A 34 5.67 14.74 -6.38
CA GLY A 34 5.91 15.33 -5.05
C GLY A 34 5.04 14.75 -3.93
N VAL A 35 4.33 13.64 -4.17
CA VAL A 35 3.51 12.97 -3.16
C VAL A 35 4.39 12.10 -2.27
N GLU A 36 4.16 12.12 -0.96
CA GLU A 36 4.79 11.19 -0.03
C GLU A 36 4.16 9.79 -0.20
N VAL A 37 4.99 8.78 -0.50
CA VAL A 37 4.50 7.42 -0.82
C VAL A 37 5.25 6.36 -0.04
N THR A 38 4.48 5.59 0.74
CA THR A 38 4.89 4.30 1.29
C THR A 38 4.36 3.18 0.38
N LEU A 39 5.27 2.39 -0.21
CA LEU A 39 4.94 1.18 -0.97
C LEU A 39 5.39 -0.02 -0.13
N GLU A 40 4.48 -0.94 0.17
CA GLU A 40 4.76 -2.21 0.82
C GLU A 40 4.46 -3.35 -0.16
N VAL A 41 5.51 -4.05 -0.56
CA VAL A 41 5.41 -5.28 -1.37
C VAL A 41 5.50 -6.47 -0.42
N TRP A 42 4.52 -7.35 -0.48
CA TRP A 42 4.38 -8.50 0.42
C TRP A 42 4.73 -9.78 -0.30
N GLU A 43 5.75 -10.49 0.21
CA GLU A 43 6.23 -11.75 -0.33
C GLU A 43 5.16 -12.85 -0.26
N ASP A 44 5.02 -13.62 -1.33
CA ASP A 44 4.07 -14.71 -1.56
C ASP A 44 2.58 -14.34 -1.44
N MET A 45 2.25 -13.05 -1.33
CA MET A 45 0.87 -12.59 -1.20
C MET A 45 0.21 -12.38 -2.56
N TRP A 46 -1.07 -12.74 -2.64
CA TRP A 46 -1.92 -12.51 -3.81
C TRP A 46 -2.83 -11.29 -3.62
N SER A 47 -3.63 -11.00 -4.64
CA SER A 47 -4.55 -9.87 -4.64
C SER A 47 -5.50 -9.87 -3.43
N ALA A 48 -5.54 -8.74 -2.73
CA ALA A 48 -6.41 -8.51 -1.58
C ALA A 48 -6.26 -9.53 -0.44
N PHE A 49 -5.05 -10.08 -0.22
CA PHE A 49 -4.76 -11.01 0.89
C PHE A 49 -5.22 -10.51 2.27
N GLN A 50 -5.32 -9.18 2.47
CA GLN A 50 -5.81 -8.53 3.68
C GLN A 50 -7.20 -9.04 4.12
N LEU A 51 -8.04 -9.52 3.20
CA LEU A 51 -9.36 -10.08 3.50
C LEU A 51 -9.29 -11.31 4.43
N LEU A 52 -8.13 -11.98 4.50
CA LEU A 52 -7.91 -13.16 5.34
C LEU A 52 -7.26 -12.85 6.70
N ALA A 53 -7.29 -11.60 7.18
CA ALA A 53 -6.65 -11.21 8.45
C ALA A 53 -7.08 -12.01 9.68
N ALA A 54 -8.23 -12.68 9.64
CA ALA A 54 -8.66 -13.59 10.70
C ALA A 54 -7.75 -14.83 10.83
N ILE A 55 -7.20 -15.32 9.71
CA ILE A 55 -6.49 -16.60 9.63
C ILE A 55 -5.06 -16.49 9.08
N LEU A 56 -4.72 -15.38 8.43
CA LEU A 56 -3.40 -15.13 7.83
C LEU A 56 -2.64 -14.05 8.62
N PRO A 57 -1.49 -14.36 9.24
CA PRO A 57 -0.70 -13.39 10.00
C PRO A 57 -0.27 -12.16 9.20
N GLU A 58 0.15 -12.35 7.95
CA GLU A 58 0.59 -11.31 7.02
C GLU A 58 -0.56 -10.33 6.74
N ALA A 59 -1.76 -10.84 6.49
CA ALA A 59 -2.96 -10.02 6.32
C ALA A 59 -3.28 -9.19 7.57
N ARG A 60 -3.13 -9.78 8.76
CA ARG A 60 -3.33 -9.05 10.02
C ARG A 60 -2.30 -7.94 10.18
N GLN A 61 -1.04 -8.20 9.85
CA GLN A 61 0.02 -7.20 9.89
C GLN A 61 -0.22 -6.09 8.86
N ALA A 62 -0.64 -6.43 7.64
CA ALA A 62 -0.99 -5.45 6.60
C ALA A 62 -2.12 -4.51 7.06
N ILE A 63 -3.17 -5.03 7.69
CA ILE A 63 -4.23 -4.20 8.30
C ILE A 63 -3.69 -3.34 9.45
N ALA A 64 -2.81 -3.87 10.29
CA ALA A 64 -2.19 -3.09 11.36
C ALA A 64 -1.36 -1.92 10.81
N ASN A 65 -0.62 -2.13 9.71
CA ASN A 65 0.13 -1.10 9.01
C ASN A 65 -0.81 -0.02 8.44
N ILE A 66 -1.94 -0.41 7.82
CA ILE A 66 -2.97 0.54 7.37
C ILE A 66 -3.45 1.41 8.54
N GLY A 67 -3.76 0.80 9.69
CA GLY A 67 -4.18 1.53 10.88
C GLY A 67 -3.10 2.50 11.40
N GLY A 68 -1.83 2.08 11.37
CA GLY A 68 -0.70 2.93 11.73
C GLY A 68 -0.50 4.10 10.78
N PHE A 69 -0.65 3.87 9.48
CA PHE A 69 -0.59 4.92 8.46
C PHE A 69 -1.71 5.94 8.63
N VAL A 70 -2.95 5.48 8.79
CA VAL A 70 -4.10 6.37 9.02
C VAL A 70 -3.86 7.25 10.24
N ARG A 71 -3.48 6.67 11.39
CA ARG A 71 -3.13 7.42 12.61
C ARG A 71 -2.06 8.48 12.40
N ARG A 72 -0.96 8.11 11.70
CA ARG A 72 0.13 9.03 11.36
C ARG A 72 -0.34 10.21 10.51
N VAL A 73 -1.14 9.96 9.47
CA VAL A 73 -1.58 10.99 8.52
C VAL A 73 -2.65 11.91 9.12
N ILE A 74 -3.56 11.37 9.94
CA ILE A 74 -4.66 12.16 10.54
C ILE A 74 -4.31 12.75 11.92
N GLY A 75 -3.16 12.40 12.50
CA GLY A 75 -2.72 12.89 13.81
C GLY A 75 -3.55 12.38 14.98
N LYS A 76 -3.96 11.11 14.97
CA LYS A 76 -4.68 10.43 16.07
C LYS A 76 -3.91 9.24 16.62
#